data_AF-W4RRA1-F1
#
_entry.id   AF-W4RRA1-F1
#
_cell.length_a   1.000
_cell.length_b   1.000
_cell.length_c   1.000
_cell.angle_alpha   90.00
_cell.angle_beta   90.00
_cell.angle_gamma   90.00
#
_symmetry.space_group_name_H-M   'P 1'
#
loop_
_entity.id
_entity.type
_entity.pdbx_description
1 polymer ?
#
loop_
_entity_poly.entity_id
_entity_poly.type
_entity_poly.pdbx_seq_one_letter_code
_entity_poly.pdbx_strand_id
1 'polypeptide(L)'
;MKIKSVIASIIILLSLASLINPFNAAADEKVVYVVPIAETVEKGLLAFLERAVEEAEEAGAEAIIFDVHTPGGVVDAADGIGKLLTGTDLKTVAFVNKKALSAGAYISLNTDEIYMVPGATMGSAAIIDQQGNTAGKKAESYWIAAMKAAAVESGRDPIYAQAMADESVDLSELGAGKGELLTLTADQALEVGYSEGTVKNLNELLEKLGFEDAEIRNVNETFAEKLARFITHPVVIPILMTIGSLVGA
;
A
#
# COMPACT_ATOMS: atom_id res chain seq x y z
N MET A 1 39.34 -26.31 60.39
CA MET A 1 39.49 -26.47 58.92
C MET A 1 38.15 -26.53 58.18
N LYS A 2 37.12 -27.22 58.70
CA LYS A 2 35.82 -27.41 58.01
C LYS A 2 34.98 -26.14 57.77
N ILE A 3 35.02 -25.14 58.66
CA ILE A 3 34.23 -23.90 58.51
C ILE A 3 34.78 -23.00 57.38
N LYS A 4 36.11 -22.91 57.25
CA LYS A 4 36.76 -22.09 56.22
C LYS A 4 36.50 -22.65 54.80
N SER A 5 36.41 -23.98 54.65
CA SER A 5 36.09 -24.60 53.36
C SER A 5 34.63 -24.38 52.95
N VAL A 6 33.70 -24.42 53.91
CA VAL A 6 32.27 -24.15 53.64
C VAL A 6 32.05 -22.70 53.20
N ILE A 7 32.71 -21.74 53.86
CA ILE A 7 32.63 -20.32 53.48
C ILE A 7 33.22 -20.10 52.09
N ALA A 8 34.36 -20.73 51.77
CA ALA A 8 34.96 -20.64 50.44
C ALA A 8 34.04 -21.24 49.35
N SER A 9 33.39 -22.38 49.61
CA SER A 9 32.44 -22.99 48.69
C SER A 9 31.19 -22.11 48.46
N ILE A 10 30.69 -21.44 49.49
CA ILE A 10 29.55 -20.51 49.38
C ILE A 10 29.92 -19.28 48.55
N ILE A 11 31.10 -18.70 48.76
CA ILE A 11 31.58 -17.55 47.99
C ILE A 11 31.78 -17.92 46.52
N ILE A 12 32.31 -19.12 46.23
CA ILE A 12 32.44 -19.62 44.87
C ILE A 12 31.06 -19.81 44.22
N LEU A 13 30.09 -20.38 44.94
CA LEU A 13 28.73 -20.58 44.42
C LEU A 13 28.02 -19.24 44.13
N LEU A 14 28.18 -18.25 45.00
CA LEU A 14 27.65 -16.89 44.80
C LEU A 14 28.34 -16.18 43.62
N SER A 15 29.65 -16.38 43.44
CA SER A 15 30.38 -15.82 42.29
C SER A 15 30.01 -16.49 40.95
N LEU A 16 29.64 -17.78 40.97
CA LEU A 16 29.12 -18.48 39.80
C LEU A 16 27.68 -18.04 39.47
N ALA A 17 26.86 -17.72 40.48
CA ALA A 17 25.52 -17.20 40.28
C ALA A 17 25.50 -15.77 39.71
N SER A 18 26.58 -15.00 39.83
CA SER A 18 26.72 -13.69 39.16
C SER A 18 27.16 -13.78 37.69
N LEU A 19 27.51 -14.96 37.18
CA LEU A 19 27.86 -15.17 35.76
C LEU A 19 26.65 -15.53 34.89
N ILE A 20 25.48 -15.81 35.50
CA ILE A 20 24.20 -15.95 34.82
C ILE A 20 23.49 -14.59 34.75
N ASN A 21 24.08 -13.63 34.04
CA ASN A 21 23.27 -12.56 33.49
C ASN A 21 22.41 -13.20 32.40
N PRO A 22 21.06 -13.14 32.48
CA PRO A 22 20.26 -13.47 31.32
C PRO A 22 20.71 -12.52 30.22
N PHE A 23 21.32 -13.08 29.17
CA PHE A 23 21.53 -12.39 27.93
C PHE A 23 20.13 -12.17 27.37
N ASN A 24 19.48 -11.09 27.79
CA ASN A 24 18.35 -10.54 27.07
C ASN A 24 18.96 -10.11 25.73
N ALA A 25 18.95 -11.02 24.76
CA ALA A 25 18.97 -10.62 23.38
C ALA A 25 17.84 -9.59 23.28
N ALA A 26 18.19 -8.31 23.13
CA ALA A 26 17.24 -7.34 22.65
C ALA A 26 16.72 -7.96 21.36
N ALA A 27 15.47 -8.41 21.36
CA ALA A 27 14.80 -8.75 20.12
C ALA A 27 14.97 -7.49 19.26
N ASP A 28 15.55 -7.67 18.07
CA ASP A 28 15.66 -6.58 17.11
C ASP A 28 14.22 -6.11 16.88
N GLU A 29 13.89 -4.92 17.38
CA GLU A 29 12.53 -4.40 17.36
C GLU A 29 12.19 -4.14 15.90
N LYS A 30 11.38 -5.01 15.30
CA LYS A 30 11.00 -4.90 13.88
C LYS A 30 10.45 -3.51 13.64
N VAL A 31 10.88 -2.86 12.57
CA VAL A 31 10.34 -1.55 12.19
C VAL A 31 9.35 -1.74 11.04
N VAL A 32 8.15 -1.19 11.17
CA VAL A 32 7.13 -1.22 10.11
C VAL A 32 6.72 0.19 9.77
N TYR A 33 6.76 0.52 8.48
CA TYR A 33 6.36 1.82 7.98
C TYR A 33 4.89 1.81 7.61
N VAL A 34 4.16 2.86 7.98
CA VAL A 34 2.77 3.08 7.56
C VAL A 34 2.71 4.37 6.75
N VAL A 35 2.27 4.24 5.50
CA VAL A 35 2.34 5.31 4.49
C VAL A 35 0.97 5.52 3.84
N PRO A 36 0.36 6.72 3.92
CA PRO A 36 -0.95 6.95 3.35
C PRO A 36 -0.93 7.04 1.81
N ILE A 37 -1.83 6.29 1.16
CA ILE A 37 -2.23 6.49 -0.24
C ILE A 37 -3.65 7.04 -0.22
N ALA A 38 -3.75 8.32 0.13
CA ALA A 38 -5.01 9.00 0.33
C ALA A 38 -5.28 10.03 -0.77
N GLU A 39 -6.57 10.25 -1.07
CA GLU A 39 -7.03 11.23 -2.06
C GLU A 39 -6.57 10.92 -3.49
N THR A 40 -6.51 11.93 -4.37
CA THR A 40 -6.21 11.76 -5.79
C THR A 40 -4.78 11.21 -6.00
N VAL A 41 -4.65 10.24 -6.91
CA VAL A 41 -3.37 9.75 -7.40
C VAL A 41 -2.80 10.72 -8.42
N GLU A 42 -1.67 11.35 -8.09
CA GLU A 42 -1.02 12.38 -8.92
C GLU A 42 0.51 12.41 -8.66
N LYS A 43 1.25 13.27 -9.36
CA LYS A 43 2.72 13.27 -9.37
C LYS A 43 3.37 13.62 -8.03
N GLY A 44 2.74 14.50 -7.26
CA GLY A 44 3.14 14.83 -5.89
C GLY A 44 3.00 13.64 -4.95
N LEU A 45 1.93 12.84 -5.08
CA LEU A 45 1.79 11.57 -4.35
C LEU A 45 2.92 10.60 -4.72
N LEU A 46 3.26 10.46 -6.00
CA LEU A 46 4.40 9.63 -6.41
C LEU A 46 5.70 10.10 -5.73
N ALA A 47 6.03 11.39 -5.79
CA ALA A 47 7.23 11.93 -5.15
C ALA A 47 7.25 11.72 -3.63
N PHE A 48 6.08 11.83 -2.98
CA PHE A 48 5.92 11.51 -1.56
C PHE A 48 6.19 10.03 -1.27
N LEU A 49 5.64 9.12 -2.08
CA LEU A 49 5.84 7.69 -1.90
C LEU A 49 7.29 7.28 -2.19
N GLU A 50 7.96 7.88 -3.17
CA GLU A 50 9.39 7.67 -3.44
C GLU A 50 10.23 7.95 -2.17
N ARG A 51 10.02 9.10 -1.52
CA ARG A 51 10.69 9.43 -0.25
C ARG A 51 10.31 8.43 0.85
N ALA A 52 9.03 8.08 0.96
CA ALA A 52 8.58 7.18 2.03
C ALA A 52 9.16 5.77 1.92
N VAL A 53 9.32 5.26 0.69
CA VAL A 53 9.99 3.98 0.41
C VAL A 53 11.47 4.09 0.71
N GLU A 54 12.15 5.16 0.25
CA GLU A 54 13.58 5.40 0.54
C GLU A 54 13.84 5.44 2.06
N GLU A 55 13.01 6.16 2.82
CA GLU A 55 13.12 6.23 4.29
C GLU A 55 12.92 4.86 4.97
N ALA A 56 12.03 4.01 4.43
CA ALA A 56 11.80 2.67 4.95
C ALA A 56 12.98 1.73 4.63
N GLU A 57 13.54 1.82 3.43
CA GLU A 57 14.71 1.05 3.01
C GLU A 57 15.96 1.43 3.80
N GLU A 58 16.23 2.73 3.97
CA GLU A 58 17.34 3.22 4.78
C GLU A 58 17.23 2.81 6.26
N ALA A 59 15.99 2.70 6.77
CA ALA A 59 15.72 2.24 8.12
C ALA A 59 15.81 0.72 8.29
N GLY A 60 15.98 -0.04 7.21
CA GLY A 60 15.94 -1.51 7.25
C GLY A 60 14.59 -2.03 7.75
N ALA A 61 13.49 -1.40 7.34
CA ALA A 61 12.15 -1.81 7.75
C ALA A 61 11.86 -3.26 7.33
N GLU A 62 10.99 -3.95 8.07
CA GLU A 62 10.54 -5.29 7.72
C GLU A 62 9.42 -5.27 6.68
N ALA A 63 8.60 -4.21 6.71
CA ALA A 63 7.48 -4.03 5.78
C ALA A 63 7.06 -2.56 5.66
N ILE A 64 6.41 -2.25 4.53
CA ILE A 64 5.66 -1.01 4.31
C ILE A 64 4.18 -1.36 4.15
N ILE A 65 3.34 -0.81 5.03
CA ILE A 65 1.89 -0.86 4.93
C ILE A 65 1.40 0.45 4.31
N PHE A 66 0.86 0.36 3.10
CA PHE A 66 0.20 1.46 2.42
C PHE A 66 -1.26 1.56 2.86
N ASP A 67 -1.62 2.62 3.57
CA ASP A 67 -3.00 2.88 4.01
C ASP A 67 -3.81 3.52 2.86
N VAL A 68 -4.58 2.70 2.14
CA VAL A 68 -5.21 3.05 0.85
C VAL A 68 -6.62 3.58 1.04
N HIS A 69 -6.79 4.87 0.70
CA HIS A 69 -8.07 5.54 0.56
C HIS A 69 -8.08 6.50 -0.64
N THR A 70 -8.36 5.99 -1.84
CA THR A 70 -8.32 6.81 -3.05
C THR A 70 -9.52 6.57 -3.98
N PRO A 71 -10.07 7.63 -4.61
CA PRO A 71 -10.96 7.49 -5.75
C PRO A 71 -10.23 7.18 -7.07
N GLY A 72 -8.89 7.17 -7.06
CA GLY A 72 -8.04 7.05 -8.24
C GLY A 72 -7.39 8.36 -8.63
N GLY A 73 -6.97 8.47 -9.89
CA GLY A 73 -6.27 9.64 -10.40
C GLY A 73 -5.64 9.37 -11.76
N VAL A 74 -4.48 9.95 -12.01
CA VAL A 74 -3.85 9.92 -13.33
C VAL A 74 -3.05 8.63 -13.55
N VAL A 75 -3.23 8.02 -14.73
CA VAL A 75 -2.56 6.77 -15.15
C VAL A 75 -1.03 6.87 -15.10
N ASP A 76 -0.46 8.00 -15.50
CA ASP A 76 1.00 8.23 -15.49
C ASP A 76 1.58 8.12 -14.06
N ALA A 77 0.92 8.72 -13.07
CA ALA A 77 1.34 8.61 -11.68
C ALA A 77 1.10 7.20 -11.13
N ALA A 78 -0.01 6.56 -11.50
CA ALA A 78 -0.29 5.19 -11.10
C ALA A 78 0.79 4.21 -11.59
N ASP A 79 1.19 4.29 -12.87
CA ASP A 79 2.26 3.49 -13.47
C ASP A 79 3.61 3.73 -12.77
N GLY A 80 3.95 4.99 -12.46
CA GLY A 80 5.13 5.33 -11.68
C GLY A 80 5.12 4.71 -10.28
N ILE A 81 3.99 4.78 -9.57
CA ILE A 81 3.83 4.18 -8.24
C ILE A 81 3.93 2.65 -8.35
N GLY A 82 3.29 2.01 -9.33
CA GLY A 82 3.40 0.57 -9.53
C GLY A 82 4.86 0.11 -9.67
N LYS A 83 5.66 0.83 -10.46
CA LYS A 83 7.11 0.55 -10.61
C LYS A 83 7.92 0.78 -9.33
N LEU A 84 7.55 1.78 -8.54
CA LEU A 84 8.17 2.02 -7.24
C LEU A 84 7.91 0.83 -6.32
N LEU A 85 6.67 0.35 -6.25
CA LEU A 85 6.28 -0.75 -5.36
C LEU A 85 6.88 -2.10 -5.77
N THR A 86 6.97 -2.40 -7.08
CA THR A 86 7.62 -3.63 -7.56
C THR A 86 9.15 -3.52 -7.60
N GLY A 87 9.70 -2.33 -7.37
CA GLY A 87 11.14 -2.07 -7.38
C GLY A 87 11.83 -2.19 -6.01
N THR A 88 11.07 -2.21 -4.91
CA THR A 88 11.60 -2.36 -3.56
C THR A 88 11.69 -3.83 -3.15
N ASP A 89 12.72 -4.19 -2.38
CA ASP A 89 12.87 -5.53 -1.79
C ASP A 89 12.07 -5.69 -0.48
N LEU A 90 11.49 -4.59 0.03
CA LEU A 90 10.67 -4.60 1.24
C LEU A 90 9.32 -5.24 0.99
N LYS A 91 8.81 -5.97 1.98
CA LYS A 91 7.44 -6.49 1.95
C LYS A 91 6.45 -5.31 1.88
N THR A 92 5.61 -5.28 0.84
CA THR A 92 4.60 -4.24 0.63
C THR A 92 3.19 -4.77 0.89
N VAL A 93 2.39 -4.01 1.63
CA VAL A 93 1.02 -4.40 1.97
C VAL A 93 0.06 -3.25 1.67
N ALA A 94 -0.91 -3.45 0.79
CA ALA A 94 -2.03 -2.53 0.62
C ALA A 94 -3.10 -2.80 1.69
N PHE A 95 -3.28 -1.85 2.60
CA PHE A 95 -4.37 -1.83 3.56
C PHE A 95 -5.50 -0.94 3.06
N VAL A 96 -6.53 -1.52 2.43
CA VAL A 96 -7.67 -0.78 1.90
C VAL A 96 -8.65 -0.45 3.04
N ASN A 97 -8.45 0.70 3.67
CA ASN A 97 -9.24 1.13 4.83
C ASN A 97 -10.64 1.66 4.48
N LYS A 98 -10.92 1.88 3.19
CA LYS A 98 -12.23 2.37 2.71
C LYS A 98 -12.44 2.13 1.23
N LYS A 99 -11.51 2.58 0.37
CA LYS A 99 -11.61 2.31 -1.07
C LYS A 99 -10.28 2.42 -1.81
N ALA A 100 -10.10 1.52 -2.77
CA ALA A 100 -9.01 1.51 -3.74
C ALA A 100 -9.63 1.50 -5.16
N LEU A 101 -10.13 2.66 -5.61
CA LEU A 101 -10.78 2.78 -6.92
C LEU A 101 -9.80 3.24 -7.99
N SER A 102 -10.04 2.82 -9.22
CA SER A 102 -9.27 3.21 -10.40
C SER A 102 -7.77 3.02 -10.22
N ALA A 103 -6.96 4.07 -10.31
CA ALA A 103 -5.52 4.01 -10.04
C ALA A 103 -5.19 3.36 -8.68
N GLY A 104 -6.07 3.47 -7.67
CA GLY A 104 -5.90 2.78 -6.40
C GLY A 104 -5.93 1.26 -6.51
N ALA A 105 -6.82 0.71 -7.34
CA ALA A 105 -6.87 -0.73 -7.58
C ALA A 105 -5.58 -1.21 -8.26
N TYR A 106 -5.09 -0.47 -9.25
CA TYR A 106 -3.81 -0.77 -9.89
C TYR A 106 -2.65 -0.77 -8.88
N ILE A 107 -2.55 0.28 -8.05
CA ILE A 107 -1.51 0.40 -7.02
C ILE A 107 -1.58 -0.77 -6.03
N SER A 108 -2.77 -1.12 -5.54
CA SER A 108 -2.95 -2.28 -4.65
C SER A 108 -2.58 -3.61 -5.30
N LEU A 109 -2.80 -3.78 -6.60
CA LEU A 109 -2.37 -4.99 -7.32
C LEU A 109 -0.85 -5.10 -7.49
N ASN A 110 -0.10 -4.01 -7.28
CA ASN A 110 1.36 -3.99 -7.32
C ASN A 110 2.01 -4.13 -5.92
N THR A 111 1.22 -4.41 -4.87
CA THR A 111 1.77 -4.81 -3.56
C THR A 111 1.78 -6.33 -3.39
N ASP A 112 2.61 -6.85 -2.49
CA ASP A 112 2.68 -8.29 -2.22
C ASP A 112 1.38 -8.84 -1.63
N GLU A 113 0.79 -8.12 -0.66
CA GLU A 113 -0.46 -8.50 0.00
C GLU A 113 -1.46 -7.34 0.03
N ILE A 114 -2.75 -7.66 -0.08
CA ILE A 114 -3.90 -6.76 0.02
C ILE A 114 -4.79 -7.22 1.17
N TYR A 115 -5.02 -6.34 2.14
CA TYR A 115 -6.03 -6.53 3.18
C TYR A 115 -7.07 -5.43 3.10
N MET A 116 -8.33 -5.79 3.29
CA MET A 116 -9.45 -4.85 3.21
C MET A 116 -10.18 -4.76 4.55
N VAL A 117 -10.77 -3.61 4.86
CA VAL A 117 -11.70 -3.51 6.00
C VAL A 117 -13.14 -3.89 5.59
N PRO A 118 -14.00 -4.30 6.54
CA PRO A 118 -15.42 -4.50 6.24
C PRO A 118 -16.05 -3.27 5.59
N GLY A 119 -16.74 -3.48 4.47
CA GLY A 119 -17.37 -2.40 3.69
C GLY A 119 -16.43 -1.63 2.75
N ALA A 120 -15.14 -1.99 2.68
CA ALA A 120 -14.25 -1.43 1.69
C ALA A 120 -14.52 -1.96 0.27
N THR A 121 -14.11 -1.19 -0.73
CA THR A 121 -14.30 -1.52 -2.15
C THR A 121 -13.02 -1.34 -2.97
N MET A 122 -12.79 -2.21 -3.95
CA MET A 122 -11.65 -2.16 -4.87
C MET A 122 -12.07 -2.45 -6.31
N GLY A 123 -11.60 -1.66 -7.27
CA GLY A 123 -11.91 -1.84 -8.70
C GLY A 123 -12.35 -0.54 -9.39
N SER A 124 -13.31 -0.61 -10.32
CA SER A 124 -13.76 0.55 -11.12
C SER A 124 -12.59 1.32 -11.74
N ALA A 125 -11.83 0.65 -12.59
CA ALA A 125 -10.53 1.07 -13.10
C ALA A 125 -10.44 1.29 -14.61
N ALA A 126 -11.57 1.55 -15.28
CA ALA A 126 -11.53 2.05 -16.65
C ALA A 126 -10.87 3.44 -16.70
N ILE A 127 -10.19 3.74 -17.82
CA ILE A 127 -9.66 5.08 -18.07
C ILE A 127 -10.79 5.95 -18.62
N ILE A 128 -11.02 7.07 -17.93
CA ILE A 128 -11.87 8.15 -18.42
C ILE A 128 -11.03 9.38 -18.80
N ASP A 129 -11.50 10.13 -19.79
CA ASP A 129 -11.00 11.46 -20.12
C ASP A 129 -11.54 12.51 -19.15
N GLN A 130 -11.11 13.77 -19.30
CA GLN A 130 -11.57 14.88 -18.45
C GLN A 130 -13.07 15.20 -18.58
N GLN A 131 -13.75 14.67 -19.59
CA GLN A 131 -15.18 14.84 -19.84
C GLN A 131 -16.00 13.66 -19.30
N GLY A 132 -15.33 12.62 -18.76
CA GLY A 132 -15.96 11.40 -18.28
C GLY A 132 -16.25 10.38 -19.37
N ASN A 133 -15.77 10.58 -20.60
CA ASN A 133 -15.86 9.59 -21.66
C ASN A 133 -14.73 8.58 -21.53
N THR A 134 -14.89 7.40 -22.13
CA THR A 134 -13.78 6.44 -22.19
C THR A 134 -12.61 7.03 -22.99
N ALA A 135 -11.39 6.69 -22.56
CA ALA A 135 -10.19 7.19 -23.23
C ALA A 135 -10.04 6.62 -24.66
N GLY A 136 -9.05 7.09 -25.41
CA GLY A 136 -8.77 6.51 -26.72
C GLY A 136 -8.39 5.03 -26.61
N LYS A 137 -8.84 4.20 -27.56
CA LYS A 137 -8.59 2.73 -27.63
C LYS A 137 -7.15 2.30 -27.32
N LYS A 138 -6.17 3.10 -27.72
CA LYS A 138 -4.74 2.82 -27.44
C LYS A 138 -4.43 2.89 -25.95
N ALA A 139 -4.95 3.91 -25.25
CA ALA A 139 -4.74 4.07 -23.81
C ALA A 139 -5.49 2.98 -23.03
N GLU A 140 -6.74 2.72 -23.39
CA GLU A 140 -7.54 1.62 -22.80
C GLU A 140 -6.83 0.28 -22.95
N SER A 141 -6.42 -0.07 -24.17
CA SER A 141 -5.74 -1.35 -24.45
C SER A 141 -4.44 -1.50 -23.67
N TYR A 142 -3.67 -0.42 -23.50
CA TYR A 142 -2.46 -0.44 -22.69
C TYR A 142 -2.79 -0.65 -21.21
N TRP A 143 -3.79 0.07 -20.69
CA TRP A 143 -4.13 0.02 -19.27
C TRP A 143 -4.76 -1.30 -18.84
N ILE A 144 -5.61 -1.88 -19.68
CA ILE A 144 -6.13 -3.23 -19.47
C ILE A 144 -4.95 -4.23 -19.40
N ALA A 145 -3.94 -4.09 -20.28
CA ALA A 145 -2.76 -4.94 -20.22
C ALA A 145 -1.95 -4.72 -18.94
N ALA A 146 -1.78 -3.48 -18.48
CA ALA A 146 -1.08 -3.15 -17.23
C ALA A 146 -1.80 -3.72 -16.00
N MET A 147 -3.12 -3.57 -15.91
CA MET A 147 -3.95 -4.14 -14.83
C MET A 147 -3.82 -5.67 -14.77
N LYS A 148 -3.88 -6.33 -15.93
CA LYS A 148 -3.70 -7.79 -16.01
C LYS A 148 -2.28 -8.23 -15.62
N ALA A 149 -1.26 -7.46 -16.02
CA ALA A 149 0.12 -7.75 -15.66
C ALA A 149 0.33 -7.66 -14.14
N ALA A 150 -0.15 -6.60 -13.50
CA ALA A 150 -0.08 -6.42 -12.04
C ALA A 150 -0.77 -7.58 -11.29
N ALA A 151 -1.94 -8.02 -11.76
CA ALA A 151 -2.62 -9.17 -11.18
C ALA A 151 -1.79 -10.47 -11.32
N VAL A 152 -1.23 -10.74 -12.51
CA VAL A 152 -0.41 -11.94 -12.73
C VAL A 152 0.86 -11.93 -11.88
N GLU A 153 1.53 -10.79 -11.78
CA GLU A 153 2.76 -10.63 -11.01
C GLU A 153 2.54 -10.90 -9.52
N SER A 154 1.38 -10.48 -9.00
CA SER A 154 0.96 -10.74 -7.63
C SER A 154 0.18 -12.06 -7.45
N GLY A 155 0.21 -12.96 -8.43
CA GLY A 155 -0.38 -14.31 -8.33
C GLY A 155 -1.91 -14.38 -8.38
N ARG A 156 -2.58 -13.30 -8.82
CA ARG A 156 -4.04 -13.17 -8.89
C ARG A 156 -4.56 -13.47 -10.31
N ASP A 157 -5.79 -13.99 -10.41
CA ASP A 157 -6.41 -14.28 -11.71
C ASP A 157 -6.63 -12.97 -12.49
N PRO A 158 -6.02 -12.77 -13.67
CA PRO A 158 -6.13 -11.51 -14.41
C PRO A 158 -7.55 -11.17 -14.89
N ILE A 159 -8.52 -12.08 -14.85
CA ILE A 159 -9.88 -11.81 -15.33
C ILE A 159 -10.57 -10.71 -14.53
N TYR A 160 -10.40 -10.67 -13.21
CA TYR A 160 -11.06 -9.65 -12.37
C TYR A 160 -10.41 -8.28 -12.57
N ALA A 161 -9.07 -8.20 -12.65
CA ALA A 161 -8.37 -6.97 -12.96
C ALA A 161 -8.71 -6.45 -14.37
N GLN A 162 -8.93 -7.35 -15.34
CA GLN A 162 -9.48 -6.98 -16.63
C GLN A 162 -10.90 -6.40 -16.47
N ALA A 163 -11.79 -7.09 -15.77
CA ALA A 163 -13.18 -6.64 -15.57
C ALA A 163 -13.27 -5.32 -14.77
N MET A 164 -12.28 -5.00 -13.95
CA MET A 164 -12.18 -3.67 -13.32
C MET A 164 -11.96 -2.57 -14.37
N ALA A 165 -11.28 -2.85 -15.49
CA ALA A 165 -10.90 -1.86 -16.50
C ALA A 165 -11.66 -1.98 -17.85
N ASP A 166 -12.43 -3.05 -18.05
CA ASP A 166 -13.09 -3.42 -19.30
C ASP A 166 -14.53 -3.88 -19.02
N GLU A 167 -15.49 -2.99 -19.27
CA GLU A 167 -16.94 -3.23 -19.07
C GLU A 167 -17.53 -4.31 -19.99
N SER A 168 -16.74 -4.82 -20.95
CA SER A 168 -17.17 -5.91 -21.82
C SER A 168 -17.02 -7.30 -21.20
N VAL A 169 -16.27 -7.41 -20.10
CA VAL A 169 -16.12 -8.66 -19.35
C VAL A 169 -17.33 -8.84 -18.45
N ASP A 170 -18.06 -9.93 -18.65
CA ASP A 170 -19.25 -10.27 -17.87
C ASP A 170 -18.86 -11.15 -16.67
N LEU A 171 -18.98 -10.58 -15.47
CA LEU A 171 -18.89 -11.25 -14.18
C LEU A 171 -20.13 -10.88 -13.35
N SER A 172 -21.30 -11.11 -13.93
CA SER A 172 -22.61 -10.82 -13.32
C SER A 172 -22.77 -11.38 -11.90
N GLU A 173 -22.16 -12.53 -11.60
CA GLU A 173 -22.14 -13.16 -10.28
C GLU A 173 -21.45 -12.30 -9.20
N LEU A 174 -20.58 -11.37 -9.60
CA LEU A 174 -19.92 -10.39 -8.73
C LEU A 174 -20.51 -8.99 -8.84
N GLY A 175 -21.62 -8.81 -9.57
CA GLY A 175 -22.24 -7.51 -9.79
C GLY A 175 -21.55 -6.67 -10.85
N ALA A 176 -20.81 -7.29 -11.77
CA ALA A 176 -20.25 -6.66 -12.97
C ALA A 176 -20.92 -7.27 -14.21
N GLY A 177 -22.18 -6.90 -14.44
CA GLY A 177 -22.88 -7.32 -15.64
C GLY A 177 -22.33 -6.65 -16.91
N LYS A 178 -22.84 -7.03 -18.07
CA LYS A 178 -22.45 -6.42 -19.34
C LYS A 178 -22.64 -4.89 -19.33
N GLY A 179 -21.56 -4.14 -19.49
CA GLY A 179 -21.56 -2.68 -19.45
C GLY A 179 -21.29 -2.09 -18.05
N GLU A 180 -20.93 -2.91 -17.06
CA GLU A 180 -20.55 -2.49 -15.72
C GLU A 180 -19.09 -2.89 -15.45
N LEU A 181 -18.38 -2.06 -14.69
CA LEU A 181 -17.02 -2.37 -14.24
C LEU A 181 -17.07 -3.13 -12.92
N LEU A 182 -16.17 -4.09 -12.77
CA LEU A 182 -16.04 -4.82 -11.52
C LEU A 182 -15.56 -3.91 -10.39
N THR A 183 -16.29 -3.95 -9.28
CA THR A 183 -15.91 -3.35 -8.00
C THR A 183 -16.15 -4.37 -6.90
N LEU A 184 -15.07 -5.00 -6.45
CA LEU A 184 -15.12 -6.00 -5.41
C LEU A 184 -15.36 -5.33 -4.06
N THR A 185 -16.31 -5.86 -3.29
CA THR A 185 -16.36 -5.68 -1.85
C THR A 185 -15.26 -6.49 -1.16
N ALA A 186 -14.97 -6.19 0.11
CA ALA A 186 -13.99 -6.96 0.90
C ALA A 186 -14.28 -8.48 0.90
N ASP A 187 -15.55 -8.88 1.05
CA ASP A 187 -15.94 -10.29 1.06
C ASP A 187 -15.71 -10.95 -0.31
N GLN A 188 -16.09 -10.27 -1.39
CA GLN A 188 -15.88 -10.77 -2.76
C GLN A 188 -14.39 -10.84 -3.10
N ALA A 189 -13.59 -9.85 -2.69
CA ALA A 189 -12.14 -9.84 -2.91
C ALA A 189 -11.48 -11.02 -2.21
N LEU A 190 -11.92 -11.38 -1.00
CA LEU A 190 -11.45 -12.58 -0.31
C LEU A 190 -11.91 -13.86 -1.03
N GLU A 191 -13.17 -13.93 -1.42
CA GLU A 191 -13.76 -15.10 -2.11
C GLU A 191 -13.03 -15.45 -3.41
N VAL A 192 -12.65 -14.45 -4.20
CA VAL A 192 -11.98 -14.63 -5.49
C VAL A 192 -10.45 -14.62 -5.41
N GLY A 193 -9.88 -14.56 -4.20
CA GLY A 193 -8.44 -14.57 -3.97
C GLY A 193 -7.72 -13.28 -4.41
N TYR A 194 -8.42 -12.15 -4.39
CA TYR A 194 -7.87 -10.82 -4.66
C TYR A 194 -7.32 -10.12 -3.42
N SER A 195 -7.71 -10.58 -2.22
CA SER A 195 -7.16 -10.13 -0.94
C SER A 195 -6.86 -11.32 -0.02
N GLU A 196 -5.86 -11.16 0.83
CA GLU A 196 -5.35 -12.13 1.79
C GLU A 196 -6.24 -12.20 3.04
N GLY A 197 -7.05 -11.17 3.29
CA GLY A 197 -8.00 -11.18 4.38
C GLY A 197 -8.78 -9.89 4.55
N THR A 198 -9.82 -9.99 5.38
CA THR A 198 -10.56 -8.84 5.90
C THR A 198 -10.18 -8.62 7.36
N VAL A 199 -9.78 -7.40 7.71
CA VAL A 199 -9.35 -6.98 9.07
C VAL A 199 -10.05 -5.69 9.46
N LYS A 200 -10.42 -5.48 10.73
CA LYS A 200 -11.26 -4.33 11.12
C LYS A 200 -10.53 -3.00 11.10
N ASN A 201 -9.21 -3.02 11.33
CA ASN A 201 -8.38 -1.83 11.44
C ASN A 201 -6.89 -2.22 11.32
N LEU A 202 -6.02 -1.19 11.34
CA LEU A 202 -4.57 -1.35 11.24
C LEU A 202 -3.98 -2.23 12.36
N ASN A 203 -4.50 -2.16 13.58
CA ASN A 203 -3.96 -2.99 14.67
C ASN A 203 -4.21 -4.48 14.43
N GLU A 204 -5.40 -4.84 13.95
CA GLU A 204 -5.70 -6.23 13.57
C GLU A 204 -4.87 -6.69 12.36
N LEU A 205 -4.55 -5.78 11.43
CA LEU A 205 -3.61 -6.07 10.35
C LEU A 205 -2.20 -6.37 10.89
N LEU A 206 -1.69 -5.53 11.80
CA LEU A 206 -0.36 -5.72 12.39
C LEU A 206 -0.26 -7.06 13.12
N GLU A 207 -1.25 -7.41 13.94
CA GLU A 207 -1.33 -8.74 14.59
C GLU A 207 -1.39 -9.87 13.55
N LYS A 208 -2.18 -9.70 12.48
CA LYS A 208 -2.29 -10.70 11.42
C LYS A 208 -0.96 -10.95 10.70
N LEU A 209 -0.14 -9.91 10.54
CA LEU A 209 1.16 -9.97 9.88
C LEU A 209 2.32 -10.36 10.83
N GLY A 210 2.09 -10.47 12.14
CA GLY A 210 3.15 -10.76 13.12
C GLY A 210 4.01 -9.54 13.46
N PHE A 211 3.39 -8.37 13.46
CA PHE A 211 3.97 -7.04 13.74
C PHE A 211 3.32 -6.34 14.94
N GLU A 212 2.66 -7.08 15.84
CA GLU A 212 2.00 -6.56 17.04
C GLU A 212 2.94 -5.84 18.01
N ASP A 213 4.21 -6.25 18.05
CA ASP A 213 5.28 -5.69 18.89
C ASP A 213 6.28 -4.85 18.07
N ALA A 214 5.96 -4.50 16.82
CA ALA A 214 6.85 -3.73 15.95
C ALA A 214 6.83 -2.23 16.28
N GLU A 215 7.96 -1.55 16.07
CA GLU A 215 8.03 -0.08 16.08
C GLU A 215 7.32 0.46 14.84
N ILE A 216 6.13 1.04 15.02
CA ILE A 216 5.35 1.61 13.92
C ILE A 216 5.78 3.05 13.63
N ARG A 217 6.37 3.26 12.44
CA ARG A 217 6.76 4.59 11.95
C ARG A 217 5.78 5.09 10.90
N ASN A 218 5.10 6.19 11.23
CA ASN A 218 4.14 6.82 10.32
C ASN A 218 4.85 7.86 9.46
N VAL A 219 4.83 7.68 8.14
CA VAL A 219 5.34 8.70 7.21
C VAL A 219 4.19 9.59 6.81
N ASN A 220 4.32 10.88 7.11
CA ASN A 220 3.36 11.89 6.73
C ASN A 220 3.97 12.82 5.69
N GLU A 221 3.09 13.46 4.93
CA GLU A 221 3.50 14.47 3.97
C GLU A 221 4.02 15.70 4.71
N THR A 222 5.16 16.19 4.23
CA THR A 222 5.71 17.49 4.57
C THR A 222 4.83 18.61 4.00
N PHE A 223 5.04 19.84 4.49
CA PHE A 223 4.37 21.01 3.93
C PHE A 223 4.67 21.20 2.44
N ALA A 224 5.92 20.96 2.03
CA ALA A 224 6.33 21.09 0.64
C ALA A 224 5.61 20.08 -0.26
N GLU A 225 5.43 18.84 0.21
CA GLU A 225 4.69 17.81 -0.52
C GLU A 225 3.20 18.13 -0.59
N LYS A 226 2.57 18.58 0.51
CA LYS A 226 1.17 19.03 0.47
C LYS A 226 0.96 20.14 -0.56
N LEU A 227 1.89 21.08 -0.64
CA LEU A 227 1.87 22.12 -1.66
C LEU A 227 2.08 21.55 -3.07
N ALA A 228 3.03 20.62 -3.24
CA ALA A 228 3.26 19.95 -4.52
C ALA A 228 1.98 19.23 -4.98
N ARG A 229 1.40 18.36 -4.15
CA ARG A 229 0.13 17.65 -4.42
C ARG A 229 -1.00 18.58 -4.80
N PHE A 230 -1.13 19.72 -4.11
CA PHE A 230 -2.11 20.73 -4.46
C PHE A 230 -1.89 21.29 -5.88
N ILE A 231 -0.64 21.64 -6.23
CA ILE A 231 -0.30 22.22 -7.54
C ILE A 231 -0.42 21.18 -8.66
N THR A 232 -0.12 19.91 -8.38
CA THR A 232 -0.14 18.81 -9.35
C THR A 232 -1.50 18.11 -9.45
N HIS A 233 -2.49 18.54 -8.65
CA HIS A 233 -3.84 17.99 -8.72
C HIS A 233 -4.46 18.23 -10.11
N PRO A 234 -5.11 17.23 -10.74
CA PRO A 234 -5.61 17.32 -12.12
C PRO A 234 -6.62 18.46 -12.37
N VAL A 235 -7.35 18.86 -11.32
CA VAL A 235 -8.30 19.98 -11.36
C VAL A 235 -7.60 21.34 -11.16
N VAL A 236 -6.46 21.38 -10.46
CA VAL A 236 -5.76 22.62 -10.12
C VAL A 236 -4.82 23.04 -11.25
N ILE A 237 -4.11 22.10 -11.89
CA ILE A 237 -3.17 22.38 -12.99
C ILE A 237 -3.80 23.28 -14.07
N PRO A 238 -4.98 22.98 -14.65
CA PRO A 238 -5.56 23.80 -15.72
C PRO A 238 -5.89 25.23 -15.26
N ILE A 239 -6.31 25.40 -14.01
CA ILE A 239 -6.62 26.71 -13.41
C ILE A 239 -5.35 27.54 -13.30
N LEU A 240 -4.28 26.96 -12.76
CA LEU A 240 -2.98 27.63 -12.63
C LEU A 240 -2.39 28.00 -13.99
N MET A 241 -2.49 27.11 -14.98
CA MET A 241 -2.02 27.38 -16.35
C MET A 241 -2.81 28.53 -16.99
N THR A 242 -4.12 28.60 -16.75
CA THR A 242 -4.96 29.71 -17.24
C THR A 242 -4.55 31.03 -16.58
N ILE A 243 -4.40 31.06 -15.26
CA ILE A 243 -3.96 32.26 -14.53
C ILE A 243 -2.57 32.71 -15.00
N GLY A 244 -1.62 31.78 -15.10
CA GLY A 244 -0.26 32.05 -15.56
C GLY A 244 -0.24 32.65 -16.97
N SER A 245 -1.08 32.13 -17.87
CA SER A 245 -1.21 32.67 -19.23
C SER A 245 -1.81 34.08 -19.27
N LEU A 246 -2.68 34.43 -18.33
CA LEU A 246 -3.31 35.75 -18.24
C LEU A 246 -2.42 36.80 -17.57
N VAL A 247 -1.56 36.40 -16.63
CA VAL A 247 -0.63 37.30 -15.93
C VAL A 247 0.67 37.48 -16.73
N GLY A 248 1.02 36.52 -17.58
CA GLY A 248 2.19 36.58 -18.46
C GLY A 248 1.96 37.23 -19.84
N ALA A 249 0.73 37.64 -20.15
CA ALA A 249 0.36 38.41 -21.35
C ALA A 249 0.25 39.91 -21.03
#